data_AF-A0A6I5CV88-F1
#
_entry.id   AF-A0A6I5CV88-F1
#
_cell.length_a   1.000
_cell.length_b   1.000
_cell.length_c   1.000
_cell.angle_alpha   90.00
_cell.angle_beta   90.00
_cell.angle_gamma   90.00
#
_symmetry.space_group_name_H-M   'P 1'
#
loop_
_entity.id
_entity.type
_entity.pdbx_description
1 polymer ?
#
loop_
_entity_poly.entity_id
_entity_poly.type
_entity_poly.pdbx_seq_one_letter_code
_entity_poly.pdbx_strand_id
1 'polypeptide(L)'
;HDVTDQVADDLDLRAWRWRPAARRTSAGVATVGFAVAAGVLARREFALESVTTALAVVTVVCLVAGALVARIGQGNRGLATALLLATGGLGLLTAWTAADAYDWSGTARLAGVVAALVVTLVLLAYFSPLGRGGLVGAGAATAIAVVWEAVAALQDRPDRLGAVMAVFSVVLLGLLPRLALMASGLTGLDDRRSSGASVSRHQVANALAATHRGLALATVVTAASAAAGGWLLTTAHEPTVWTVALAALTAVVLLSRARAFPLVAEVVALL
;
A
#
# COMPACT_ATOMS: atom_id res chain seq x y z
N HIS A 1 6.43 -40.92 26.29
CA HIS A 1 6.60 -39.66 25.57
C HIS A 1 8.05 -39.26 25.74
N ASP A 2 8.83 -39.39 24.67
CA ASP A 2 10.26 -39.17 24.69
C ASP A 2 10.55 -37.67 24.50
N VAL A 3 11.65 -37.17 25.08
CA VAL A 3 12.04 -35.75 25.08
C VAL A 3 12.20 -35.24 23.64
N THR A 4 12.56 -36.15 22.72
CA THR A 4 12.69 -35.91 21.28
C THR A 4 11.35 -35.56 20.60
N ASP A 5 10.25 -36.20 20.99
CA ASP A 5 8.91 -35.89 20.48
C ASP A 5 8.41 -34.55 21.01
N GLN A 6 8.75 -34.22 22.26
CA GLN A 6 8.35 -32.98 22.91
C GLN A 6 9.08 -31.76 22.33
N VAL A 7 10.35 -31.92 21.91
CA VAL A 7 11.11 -30.89 21.18
C VAL A 7 10.63 -30.75 19.73
N ALA A 8 10.20 -31.85 19.09
CA ALA A 8 9.62 -31.81 17.76
C ALA A 8 8.27 -31.06 17.73
N ASP A 9 7.40 -31.30 18.72
CA ASP A 9 6.14 -30.57 18.88
C ASP A 9 6.36 -29.08 19.22
N ASP A 10 7.38 -28.75 20.02
CA ASP A 10 7.76 -27.36 20.32
C ASP A 10 8.34 -26.61 19.09
N LEU A 11 8.99 -27.34 18.17
CA LEU A 11 9.43 -26.79 16.88
C LEU A 11 8.25 -26.58 15.91
N ASP A 12 7.17 -27.36 16.02
CA ASP A 12 5.97 -27.18 15.21
C ASP A 12 5.08 -26.02 15.66
N LEU A 13 5.24 -25.56 16.89
CA LEU A 13 4.59 -24.35 17.41
C LEU A 13 5.31 -23.05 17.01
N ARG A 14 6.55 -23.10 16.53
CA ARG A 14 7.31 -21.90 16.13
C ARG A 14 6.91 -21.42 14.74
N ALA A 15 6.30 -20.24 14.67
CA ALA A 15 5.85 -19.56 13.45
C ALA A 15 6.96 -19.30 12.40
N TRP A 16 8.24 -19.49 12.75
CA TRP A 16 9.41 -19.20 11.92
C TRP A 16 10.05 -20.43 11.24
N ARG A 17 9.42 -21.62 11.31
CA ARG A 17 9.92 -22.81 10.61
C ARG A 17 9.79 -22.64 9.09
N TRP A 18 10.78 -23.11 8.35
CA TRP A 18 10.82 -23.08 6.87
C TRP A 18 9.78 -24.04 6.27
N ARG A 19 8.50 -23.64 6.33
CA ARG A 19 7.36 -24.41 5.82
C ARG A 19 7.25 -24.29 4.29
N PRO A 20 6.59 -25.24 3.61
CA PRO A 20 6.31 -25.15 2.18
C PRO A 20 5.54 -23.87 1.78
N ALA A 21 4.76 -23.30 2.71
CA ALA A 21 4.12 -22.00 2.54
C ALA A 21 5.13 -20.86 2.54
N ALA A 22 6.04 -20.83 3.53
CA ALA A 22 7.10 -19.82 3.67
C ALA A 22 8.06 -19.84 2.46
N ARG A 23 8.40 -21.03 1.95
CA ARG A 23 9.18 -21.22 0.71
C ARG A 23 8.50 -20.62 -0.52
N ARG A 24 7.19 -20.83 -0.66
CA ARG A 24 6.43 -20.31 -1.82
C ARG A 24 6.29 -18.80 -1.76
N THR A 25 6.05 -18.24 -0.57
CA THR A 25 6.00 -16.78 -0.38
C THR A 25 7.36 -16.14 -0.60
N SER A 26 8.46 -16.73 -0.10
CA SER A 26 9.80 -16.18 -0.30
C SER A 26 10.24 -16.28 -1.77
N ALA A 27 9.96 -17.39 -2.45
CA ALA A 27 10.21 -17.52 -3.89
C ALA A 27 9.39 -16.49 -4.70
N GLY A 28 8.12 -16.29 -4.34
CA GLY A 28 7.28 -15.26 -4.97
C GLY A 28 7.85 -13.86 -4.78
N VAL A 29 8.18 -13.47 -3.54
CA VAL A 29 8.79 -12.17 -3.22
C VAL A 29 10.13 -11.98 -3.93
N ALA A 30 10.98 -13.00 -3.94
CA ALA A 30 12.26 -12.95 -4.64
C ALA A 30 12.06 -12.78 -6.15
N THR A 31 11.10 -13.49 -6.75
CA THR A 31 10.78 -13.36 -8.18
C THR A 31 10.31 -11.94 -8.51
N VAL A 32 9.45 -11.36 -7.67
CA VAL A 32 9.02 -9.95 -7.81
C VAL A 32 10.22 -9.01 -7.71
N GLY A 33 11.05 -9.20 -6.69
CA GLY A 33 12.26 -8.39 -6.48
C GLY A 33 13.22 -8.45 -7.68
N PHE A 34 13.49 -9.65 -8.20
CA PHE A 34 14.33 -9.84 -9.38
C PHE A 34 13.71 -9.25 -10.64
N ALA A 35 12.39 -9.38 -10.85
CA ALA A 35 11.71 -8.79 -12.00
C ALA A 35 11.77 -7.26 -11.98
N VAL A 36 11.53 -6.65 -10.81
CA VAL A 36 11.66 -5.20 -10.59
C VAL A 36 13.10 -4.75 -10.80
N ALA A 37 14.08 -5.45 -10.23
CA ALA A 37 15.50 -5.13 -10.40
C ALA A 37 15.94 -5.23 -11.87
N ALA A 38 15.51 -6.27 -12.59
CA ALA A 38 15.76 -6.42 -14.01
C ALA A 38 15.14 -5.28 -14.82
N GLY A 39 13.90 -4.87 -14.49
CA GLY A 39 13.25 -3.71 -15.11
C GLY A 39 14.03 -2.42 -14.89
N VAL A 40 14.51 -2.18 -13.66
CA VAL A 40 15.33 -1.00 -13.33
C VAL A 40 16.66 -1.00 -14.08
N LEU A 41 17.32 -2.15 -14.20
CA LEU A 41 18.54 -2.29 -15.00
C LEU A 41 18.28 -2.05 -16.48
N ALA A 42 17.19 -2.61 -17.03
CA ALA A 42 16.82 -2.44 -18.43
C ALA A 42 16.61 -0.97 -18.81
N ARG A 43 16.08 -0.15 -17.90
CA ARG A 43 15.94 1.31 -18.11
C ARG A 43 17.27 2.04 -18.35
N ARG A 44 18.39 1.48 -17.88
CA ARG A 44 19.73 2.10 -18.04
C ARG A 44 20.39 1.71 -19.36
N GLU A 45 20.08 0.51 -19.85
CA GLU A 45 20.74 -0.09 -21.02
C GLU A 45 19.93 0.08 -22.31
N PHE A 46 18.60 0.24 -22.23
CA PHE A 46 17.70 0.28 -23.38
C PHE A 46 16.90 1.57 -23.44
N ALA A 47 16.39 1.90 -24.64
CA ALA A 47 15.50 3.04 -24.85
C ALA A 47 14.22 2.90 -24.02
N LEU A 48 13.83 3.97 -23.32
CA LEU A 48 12.73 3.96 -22.36
C LEU A 48 11.38 3.55 -22.97
N GLU A 49 11.11 3.90 -24.23
CA GLU A 49 9.87 3.50 -24.94
C GLU A 49 9.77 1.97 -25.08
N SER A 50 10.87 1.32 -25.45
CA SER A 50 10.93 -0.14 -25.60
C SER A 50 10.75 -0.86 -24.26
N VAL A 51 11.40 -0.34 -23.21
CA VAL A 51 11.27 -0.84 -21.84
C VAL A 51 9.86 -0.67 -21.32
N THR A 52 9.23 0.48 -21.57
CA THR A 52 7.84 0.75 -21.19
C THR A 52 6.90 -0.26 -21.83
N THR A 53 7.05 -0.51 -23.13
CA THR A 53 6.23 -1.48 -23.87
C THR A 53 6.41 -2.90 -23.33
N ALA A 54 7.66 -3.31 -23.09
CA ALA A 54 7.96 -4.63 -22.52
C ALA A 54 7.40 -4.80 -21.10
N LEU A 55 7.57 -3.80 -20.23
CA LEU A 55 7.02 -3.81 -18.87
C LEU A 55 5.49 -3.84 -18.88
N ALA A 56 4.84 -3.10 -19.79
CA ALA A 56 3.39 -3.14 -19.95
C ALA A 56 2.90 -4.55 -20.33
N VAL A 57 3.56 -5.20 -21.31
CA VAL A 57 3.22 -6.57 -21.71
C VAL A 57 3.38 -7.54 -20.55
N VAL A 58 4.52 -7.51 -19.84
CA VAL A 58 4.76 -8.41 -18.69
C VAL A 58 3.75 -8.15 -17.57
N THR A 59 3.42 -6.88 -17.31
CA THR A 59 2.41 -6.51 -16.31
C THR A 59 1.05 -7.12 -16.64
N VAL A 60 0.60 -7.00 -17.90
CA VAL A 60 -0.67 -7.57 -18.35
C VAL A 60 -0.66 -9.09 -18.27
N VAL A 61 0.45 -9.75 -18.66
CA VAL A 61 0.59 -11.21 -18.56
C VAL A 61 0.50 -11.67 -17.11
N CYS A 62 1.22 -11.01 -16.20
CA CYS A 62 1.16 -11.29 -14.76
C CYS A 62 -0.24 -11.08 -14.18
N LEU A 63 -0.94 -10.03 -14.62
CA LEU A 63 -2.30 -9.71 -14.19
C LEU A 63 -3.27 -10.83 -14.59
N VAL A 64 -3.26 -11.20 -15.87
CA VAL A 64 -4.13 -12.23 -16.42
C VAL A 64 -3.83 -13.57 -15.77
N ALA A 65 -2.55 -13.95 -15.66
CA ALA A 65 -2.16 -15.19 -14.98
C ALA A 65 -2.58 -15.20 -13.51
N GLY A 66 -2.37 -14.09 -12.78
CA GLY A 66 -2.77 -13.95 -11.38
C GLY A 66 -4.29 -14.07 -11.19
N ALA A 67 -5.08 -13.41 -12.04
CA ALA A 67 -6.54 -13.48 -12.02
C ALA A 67 -7.07 -14.87 -12.38
N LEU A 68 -6.49 -15.53 -13.39
CA LEU A 68 -6.85 -16.90 -13.79
C LEU A 68 -6.53 -17.90 -12.68
N VAL A 69 -5.34 -17.83 -12.09
CA VAL A 69 -4.96 -18.69 -10.96
C VAL A 69 -5.88 -18.43 -9.76
N ALA A 70 -6.26 -17.18 -9.48
CA ALA A 70 -7.18 -16.86 -8.39
C ALA A 70 -8.59 -17.43 -8.61
N ARG A 71 -9.07 -17.45 -9.87
CA ARG A 71 -10.41 -17.93 -10.24
C ARG A 71 -10.50 -19.44 -10.36
N ILE A 72 -9.50 -20.08 -10.96
CA ILE A 72 -9.52 -21.50 -11.34
C ILE A 72 -8.80 -22.35 -10.28
N GLY A 73 -7.74 -21.82 -9.68
CA GLY A 73 -6.91 -22.53 -8.71
C GLY A 73 -7.49 -22.49 -7.31
N GLN A 74 -8.51 -23.32 -7.03
CA GLN A 74 -9.15 -23.49 -5.70
C GLN A 74 -8.17 -23.68 -4.52
N GLY A 75 -6.89 -24.00 -4.76
CA GLY A 75 -5.87 -24.21 -3.73
C GLY A 75 -4.62 -23.29 -3.75
N ASN A 76 -4.44 -22.40 -4.74
CA ASN A 76 -3.15 -21.70 -4.94
C ASN A 76 -3.20 -20.18 -4.70
N ARG A 77 -3.94 -19.76 -3.67
CA ARG A 77 -4.09 -18.34 -3.27
C ARG A 77 -2.76 -17.63 -3.08
N GLY A 78 -1.74 -18.30 -2.54
CA GLY A 78 -0.40 -17.71 -2.36
C GLY A 78 0.29 -17.32 -3.67
N LEU A 79 0.13 -18.13 -4.72
CA LEU A 79 0.69 -17.84 -6.04
C LEU A 79 -0.10 -16.71 -6.74
N ALA A 80 -1.43 -16.73 -6.64
CA ALA A 80 -2.27 -15.64 -7.13
C ALA A 80 -1.89 -14.30 -6.47
N THR A 81 -1.71 -14.28 -5.14
CA THR A 81 -1.26 -13.07 -4.44
C THR A 81 0.12 -12.61 -4.87
N ALA A 82 1.06 -13.54 -5.07
CA ALA A 82 2.41 -13.19 -5.53
C ALA A 82 2.40 -12.58 -6.94
N LEU A 83 1.62 -13.14 -7.87
CA LEU A 83 1.47 -12.61 -9.23
C LEU A 83 0.78 -11.24 -9.25
N LEU A 84 -0.23 -11.03 -8.39
CA LEU A 84 -0.89 -9.73 -8.26
C LEU A 84 0.02 -8.67 -7.63
N LEU A 85 0.86 -9.06 -6.66
CA LEU A 85 1.91 -8.18 -6.14
C LEU A 85 2.98 -7.86 -7.19
N ALA A 86 3.37 -8.86 -8.00
CA ALA A 86 4.26 -8.67 -9.15
C ALA A 86 3.67 -7.67 -10.13
N THR A 87 2.39 -7.85 -10.47
CA THR A 87 1.63 -6.95 -11.33
C THR A 87 1.64 -5.53 -10.80
N GLY A 88 1.47 -5.35 -9.48
CA GLY A 88 1.53 -4.02 -8.89
C GLY A 88 2.90 -3.37 -8.96
N GLY A 89 3.96 -4.11 -8.61
CA GLY A 89 5.33 -3.60 -8.70
C GLY A 89 5.74 -3.25 -10.13
N LEU A 90 5.45 -4.13 -11.08
CA LEU A 90 5.73 -3.90 -12.49
C LEU A 90 4.84 -2.81 -13.09
N GLY A 91 3.57 -2.72 -12.71
CA GLY A 91 2.65 -1.67 -13.14
C GLY A 91 3.10 -0.29 -12.67
N LEU A 92 3.57 -0.18 -11.42
CA LEU A 92 4.14 1.06 -10.88
C LEU A 92 5.40 1.47 -11.64
N LEU A 93 6.30 0.50 -11.88
CA LEU A 93 7.49 0.73 -12.70
C LEU A 93 7.14 1.13 -14.12
N THR A 94 6.14 0.49 -14.74
CA THR A 94 5.64 0.79 -16.10
C THR A 94 5.12 2.22 -16.18
N ALA A 95 4.27 2.64 -15.23
CA ALA A 95 3.74 3.99 -15.18
C ALA A 95 4.86 5.03 -15.00
N TRP A 96 5.83 4.73 -14.14
CA TRP A 96 6.99 5.59 -13.93
C TRP A 96 7.89 5.68 -15.17
N THR A 97 8.13 4.56 -15.85
CA THR A 97 8.91 4.55 -17.10
C THR A 97 8.20 5.24 -18.24
N ALA A 98 6.89 5.05 -18.38
CA ALA A 98 6.08 5.76 -19.36
C ALA A 98 6.14 7.27 -19.13
N ALA A 99 6.04 7.71 -17.87
CA ALA A 99 6.13 9.12 -17.54
C ALA A 99 7.48 9.73 -17.93
N ASP A 100 8.58 9.00 -17.72
CA ASP A 100 9.92 9.44 -18.11
C ASP A 100 10.18 9.29 -19.63
N ALA A 101 9.51 8.36 -20.33
CA ALA A 101 9.67 8.13 -21.76
C ALA A 101 8.89 9.14 -22.62
N TYR A 102 7.73 9.56 -22.15
CA TYR A 102 6.79 10.42 -22.88
C TYR A 102 6.66 11.83 -22.27
N ASP A 103 7.61 12.23 -21.43
CA ASP A 103 7.68 13.55 -20.78
C ASP A 103 6.35 14.00 -20.15
N TRP A 104 5.73 13.10 -19.37
CA TRP A 104 4.47 13.42 -18.71
C TRP A 104 4.62 14.58 -17.73
N SER A 105 3.63 15.48 -17.71
CA SER A 105 3.49 16.47 -16.64
C SER A 105 3.46 15.78 -15.26
N GLY A 106 3.91 16.48 -14.22
CA GLY A 106 3.96 15.93 -12.85
C GLY A 106 2.62 15.36 -12.36
N THR A 107 1.51 15.99 -12.74
CA THR A 107 0.13 15.55 -12.46
C THR A 107 -0.22 14.25 -13.19
N ALA A 108 0.03 14.19 -14.50
CA ALA A 108 -0.17 12.96 -15.28
C ALA A 108 0.68 11.79 -14.75
N ARG A 109 1.93 12.05 -14.32
CA ARG A 109 2.79 11.07 -13.65
C ARG A 109 2.17 10.57 -12.35
N LEU A 110 1.73 11.48 -11.48
CA LEU A 110 1.09 11.13 -10.23
C LEU A 110 -0.17 10.28 -10.48
N ALA A 111 -1.03 10.72 -11.39
CA ALA A 111 -2.25 10.02 -11.78
C ALA A 111 -1.95 8.60 -12.28
N GLY A 112 -0.93 8.42 -13.13
CA GLY A 112 -0.55 7.10 -13.63
C GLY A 112 -0.02 6.15 -12.54
N VAL A 113 0.84 6.66 -11.65
CA VAL A 113 1.39 5.89 -10.53
C VAL A 113 0.28 5.50 -9.54
N VAL A 114 -0.60 6.45 -9.19
CA VAL A 114 -1.73 6.20 -8.30
C VAL A 114 -2.72 5.23 -8.94
N ALA A 115 -3.02 5.38 -10.23
CA ALA A 115 -3.91 4.46 -10.94
C ALA A 115 -3.37 3.02 -10.90
N ALA A 116 -2.08 2.82 -11.14
CA ALA A 116 -1.45 1.50 -11.03
C ALA A 116 -1.55 0.92 -9.60
N LEU A 117 -1.31 1.75 -8.58
CA LEU A 117 -1.47 1.36 -7.17
C LEU A 117 -2.92 0.98 -6.84
N VAL A 118 -3.89 1.80 -7.25
CA VAL A 118 -5.33 1.61 -7.03
C VAL A 118 -5.80 0.31 -7.69
N VAL A 119 -5.46 0.09 -8.96
CA VAL A 119 -5.79 -1.16 -9.67
C VAL A 119 -5.22 -2.37 -8.93
N THR A 120 -3.99 -2.29 -8.45
CA THR A 120 -3.36 -3.36 -7.66
C THR A 120 -4.12 -3.65 -6.37
N LEU A 121 -4.46 -2.61 -5.61
CA LEU A 121 -5.19 -2.75 -4.35
C LEU A 121 -6.61 -3.28 -4.56
N VAL A 122 -7.27 -2.88 -5.64
CA VAL A 122 -8.58 -3.40 -6.04
C VAL A 122 -8.48 -4.88 -6.44
N LEU A 123 -7.49 -5.26 -7.24
CA LEU A 123 -7.26 -6.66 -7.60
C LEU A 123 -6.96 -7.51 -6.36
N LEU A 124 -6.10 -7.04 -5.46
CA LEU A 124 -5.85 -7.71 -4.19
C LEU A 124 -7.11 -7.77 -3.32
N ALA A 125 -7.97 -6.76 -3.33
CA ALA A 125 -9.23 -6.82 -2.59
C ALA A 125 -10.16 -7.94 -3.07
N TYR A 126 -10.22 -8.18 -4.39
CA TYR A 126 -11.10 -9.20 -4.98
C TYR A 126 -10.50 -10.60 -5.00
N PHE A 127 -9.18 -10.72 -5.17
CA PHE A 127 -8.51 -12.01 -5.43
C PHE A 127 -7.60 -12.49 -4.30
N SER A 128 -7.38 -11.68 -3.28
CA SER A 128 -6.52 -12.00 -2.13
C SER A 128 -7.31 -11.97 -0.81
N PRO A 129 -6.73 -12.51 0.28
CA PRO A 129 -7.39 -12.42 1.59
C PRO A 129 -7.46 -10.99 2.13
N LEU A 130 -6.88 -9.96 1.49
CA LEU A 130 -7.04 -8.54 1.88
C LEU A 130 -8.50 -8.09 1.93
N GLY A 131 -9.36 -8.67 1.08
CA GLY A 131 -10.80 -8.36 1.07
C GLY A 131 -11.09 -6.86 1.02
N ARG A 132 -12.10 -6.42 1.79
CA ARG A 132 -12.51 -5.00 1.87
C ARG A 132 -11.39 -4.04 2.30
N GLY A 133 -10.36 -4.51 3.01
CA GLY A 133 -9.23 -3.67 3.41
C GLY A 133 -8.48 -3.07 2.21
N GLY A 134 -8.35 -3.83 1.11
CA GLY A 134 -7.74 -3.33 -0.13
C GLY A 134 -8.52 -2.19 -0.77
N LEU A 135 -9.86 -2.25 -0.73
CA LEU A 135 -10.73 -1.17 -1.24
C LEU A 135 -10.61 0.11 -0.41
N VAL A 136 -10.48 -0.01 0.91
CA VAL A 136 -10.26 1.15 1.79
C VAL A 136 -8.91 1.81 1.47
N GLY A 137 -7.85 1.02 1.31
CA GLY A 137 -6.55 1.52 0.87
C GLY A 137 -6.60 2.20 -0.51
N ALA A 138 -7.31 1.59 -1.46
CA ALA A 138 -7.51 2.15 -2.80
C ALA A 138 -8.28 3.49 -2.75
N GLY A 139 -9.32 3.57 -1.94
CA GLY A 139 -10.08 4.80 -1.70
C GLY A 139 -9.21 5.89 -1.07
N ALA A 140 -8.39 5.54 -0.07
CA ALA A 140 -7.46 6.48 0.56
C ALA A 140 -6.42 7.01 -0.45
N ALA A 141 -5.81 6.13 -1.27
CA ALA A 141 -4.87 6.52 -2.31
C ALA A 141 -5.50 7.45 -3.35
N THR A 142 -6.72 7.13 -3.79
CA THR A 142 -7.46 7.96 -4.74
C THR A 142 -7.80 9.32 -4.14
N ALA A 143 -8.31 9.36 -2.91
CA ALA A 143 -8.68 10.60 -2.23
C ALA A 143 -7.46 11.52 -2.03
N ILE A 144 -6.34 10.95 -1.56
CA ILE A 144 -5.10 11.69 -1.37
C ILE A 144 -4.59 12.24 -2.71
N ALA A 145 -4.62 11.44 -3.78
CA ALA A 145 -4.20 11.89 -5.11
C ALA A 145 -5.07 13.03 -5.64
N VAL A 146 -6.40 12.96 -5.46
CA VAL A 146 -7.31 14.06 -5.83
C VAL A 146 -6.97 15.34 -5.05
N VAL A 147 -6.61 15.23 -3.77
CA VAL A 147 -6.18 16.39 -2.98
C VAL A 147 -4.84 16.94 -3.50
N TRP A 148 -3.87 16.08 -3.83
CA TRP A 148 -2.62 16.49 -4.46
C TRP A 148 -2.87 17.28 -5.75
N GLU A 149 -3.70 16.75 -6.65
CA GLU A 149 -4.07 17.41 -7.92
C GLU A 149 -4.79 18.75 -7.69
N ALA A 150 -5.72 18.80 -6.73
CA ALA A 150 -6.43 20.02 -6.39
C ALA A 150 -5.50 21.10 -5.81
N VAL A 151 -4.55 20.72 -4.94
CA VAL A 151 -3.56 21.66 -4.40
C VAL A 151 -2.57 22.08 -5.48
N ALA A 152 -2.14 21.17 -6.35
CA ALA A 152 -1.27 21.48 -7.48
C ALA A 152 -1.90 22.48 -8.45
N ALA A 153 -3.21 22.37 -8.69
CA ALA A 153 -3.95 23.33 -9.52
C ALA A 153 -4.05 24.73 -8.90
N LEU A 154 -3.86 24.86 -7.58
CA LEU A 154 -3.91 26.13 -6.84
C LEU A 154 -2.53 26.68 -6.47
N GLN A 155 -1.49 25.86 -6.52
CA GLN A 155 -0.15 26.19 -6.05
C GLN A 155 0.90 25.83 -7.11
N ASP A 156 1.42 26.85 -7.80
CA ASP A 156 2.49 26.66 -8.79
C ASP A 156 3.87 26.40 -8.16
N ARG A 157 4.03 26.71 -6.87
CA ARG A 157 5.32 26.53 -6.19
C ARG A 157 5.39 25.20 -5.41
N PRO A 158 6.46 24.40 -5.61
CA PRO A 158 6.59 23.07 -5.02
C PRO A 158 6.77 23.09 -3.49
N ASP A 159 7.36 24.16 -2.95
CA ASP A 159 7.54 24.37 -1.50
C ASP A 159 6.19 24.50 -0.77
N ARG A 160 5.26 25.29 -1.33
CA ARG A 160 3.92 25.50 -0.76
C ARG A 160 3.06 24.25 -0.87
N LEU A 161 3.13 23.58 -2.02
CA LEU A 161 2.45 22.33 -2.25
C LEU A 161 2.90 21.27 -1.23
N GLY A 162 4.22 21.10 -1.07
CA GLY A 162 4.81 20.20 -0.07
C GLY A 162 4.37 20.54 1.35
N ALA A 163 4.34 21.82 1.73
CA ALA A 163 3.88 22.28 3.04
C ALA A 163 2.42 21.89 3.31
N VAL A 164 1.52 22.20 2.39
CA VAL A 164 0.08 21.89 2.50
C VAL A 164 -0.12 20.39 2.62
N MET A 165 0.54 19.59 1.76
CA MET A 165 0.37 18.14 1.76
C MET A 165 0.99 17.46 2.97
N ALA A 166 2.12 17.96 3.50
CA ALA A 166 2.69 17.47 4.75
C ALA A 166 1.74 17.69 5.92
N VAL A 167 1.21 18.92 6.08
CA VAL A 167 0.26 19.25 7.15
C VAL A 167 -1.04 18.47 7.00
N PHE A 168 -1.61 18.42 5.79
CA PHE A 168 -2.82 17.65 5.50
C PHE A 168 -2.64 16.17 5.86
N SER A 169 -1.52 15.56 5.46
CA SER A 169 -1.25 14.15 5.72
C SER A 169 -1.08 13.86 7.22
N VAL A 170 -0.44 14.76 7.98
CA VAL A 170 -0.32 14.67 9.44
C VAL A 170 -1.69 14.75 10.14
N VAL A 171 -2.54 15.70 9.72
CA VAL A 171 -3.91 15.84 10.24
C VAL A 171 -4.73 14.59 9.92
N LEU A 172 -4.64 14.10 8.68
CA LEU A 172 -5.34 12.91 8.23
C LEU A 172 -4.92 11.67 9.04
N LEU A 173 -3.62 11.46 9.28
CA LEU A 173 -3.11 10.39 10.17
C LEU A 173 -3.73 10.43 11.56
N GLY A 174 -3.94 11.63 12.11
CA GLY A 174 -4.61 11.81 13.41
C GLY A 174 -6.11 11.49 13.39
N LEU A 175 -6.76 11.62 12.23
CA LEU A 175 -8.19 11.37 12.04
C LEU A 175 -8.49 9.94 11.57
N LEU A 176 -7.51 9.21 11.01
CA LEU A 176 -7.69 7.84 10.49
C LEU A 176 -8.39 6.90 11.48
N PRO A 177 -8.04 6.85 12.79
CA PRO A 177 -8.75 5.98 13.72
C PRO A 177 -10.24 6.31 13.84
N ARG A 178 -10.60 7.60 13.84
CA ARG A 178 -12.00 8.05 13.90
C ARG A 178 -12.74 7.71 12.60
N LEU A 179 -12.12 7.96 11.45
CA LEU A 179 -12.67 7.61 10.14
C LEU A 179 -12.89 6.10 10.00
N ALA A 180 -11.93 5.30 10.48
CA ALA A 180 -12.05 3.84 10.47
C ALA A 180 -13.18 3.35 11.37
N LEU A 181 -13.36 3.93 12.57
CA LEU A 181 -14.50 3.61 13.43
C LEU A 181 -15.83 3.96 12.77
N MET A 182 -15.94 5.14 12.14
CA MET A 182 -17.14 5.53 11.39
C MET A 182 -17.42 4.61 10.20
N ALA A 183 -16.39 4.18 9.47
CA ALA A 183 -16.52 3.31 8.30
C ALA A 183 -16.72 1.82 8.64
N SER A 184 -16.39 1.39 9.86
CA SER A 184 -16.47 -0.02 10.30
C SER A 184 -17.88 -0.60 10.30
N GLY A 185 -18.91 0.25 10.21
CA GLY A 185 -20.31 -0.15 10.27
C GLY A 185 -20.74 -0.66 11.65
N LEU A 186 -19.94 -0.42 12.70
CA LEU A 186 -20.28 -0.74 14.08
C LEU A 186 -21.57 -0.06 14.52
N THR A 187 -21.84 1.16 14.05
CA THR A 187 -23.12 1.86 14.26
C THR A 187 -24.30 1.05 13.70
N GLY A 188 -24.18 0.51 12.49
CA GLY A 188 -25.21 -0.35 11.89
C GLY A 188 -25.30 -1.77 12.48
N LEU A 189 -24.30 -2.21 13.27
CA LEU A 189 -24.38 -3.43 14.08
C LEU A 189 -25.02 -3.14 15.43
N ASP A 190 -24.76 -1.96 16.00
CA ASP A 190 -25.38 -1.48 17.23
C ASP A 190 -26.88 -1.25 17.05
N ASP A 191 -27.29 -0.62 15.93
CA ASP A 191 -28.70 -0.45 15.54
C ASP A 191 -29.42 -1.80 15.33
N ARG A 192 -28.73 -2.78 14.76
CA ARG A 192 -29.30 -4.12 14.57
C ARG A 192 -29.49 -4.85 15.90
N ARG A 193 -28.53 -4.70 16.82
CA ARG A 193 -28.61 -5.27 18.16
C ARG A 193 -29.71 -4.59 18.98
N SER A 194 -29.86 -3.26 18.88
CA SER A 194 -30.92 -2.51 19.55
C SER A 194 -32.31 -2.82 18.98
N SER A 195 -32.41 -3.16 17.69
CA SER A 195 -33.63 -3.69 17.06
C SER A 195 -33.97 -5.15 17.39
N GLY A 196 -33.19 -5.82 18.24
CA GLY A 196 -33.44 -7.20 18.71
C GLY A 196 -32.86 -8.31 17.83
N ALA A 197 -32.09 -8.00 16.79
CA ALA A 197 -31.44 -9.01 15.96
C ALA A 197 -30.18 -9.58 16.65
N SER A 198 -30.02 -10.90 16.62
CA SER A 198 -28.82 -11.56 17.16
C SER A 198 -27.62 -11.37 16.23
N VAL A 199 -26.66 -10.53 16.63
CA VAL A 199 -25.39 -10.34 15.91
C VAL A 199 -24.40 -11.43 16.35
N SER A 200 -23.90 -12.21 15.40
CA SER A 200 -22.92 -13.26 15.70
C SER A 200 -21.52 -12.69 15.99
N ARG A 201 -20.80 -13.26 16.97
CA ARG A 201 -19.41 -12.85 17.31
C ARG A 201 -18.46 -12.95 16.10
N HIS A 202 -18.71 -13.89 15.19
CA HIS A 202 -17.90 -14.09 14.00
C HIS A 202 -18.02 -12.94 12.99
N GLN A 203 -19.22 -12.35 12.84
CA GLN A 203 -19.42 -11.17 11.97
C GLN A 203 -18.71 -9.94 12.51
N VAL A 204 -18.74 -9.73 13.83
CA VAL A 204 -18.01 -8.64 14.50
C VAL A 204 -16.49 -8.80 14.33
N ALA A 205 -15.96 -10.01 14.56
CA ALA A 205 -14.54 -10.29 14.41
C ALA A 205 -14.05 -10.06 12.97
N ASN A 206 -14.83 -10.49 11.96
CA ASN A 206 -14.49 -10.27 10.55
C ASN A 206 -14.57 -8.78 10.15
N ALA A 207 -15.55 -8.03 10.65
CA ALA A 207 -15.66 -6.59 10.41
C ALA A 207 -14.47 -5.83 11.02
N LEU A 208 -14.07 -6.19 12.25
CA LEU A 208 -12.93 -5.60 12.93
C LEU A 208 -11.61 -5.92 12.21
N ALA A 209 -11.41 -7.17 11.80
CA ALA A 209 -10.22 -7.60 11.05
C ALA A 209 -10.11 -6.94 9.66
N ALA A 210 -11.24 -6.68 9.00
CA ALA A 210 -11.27 -5.94 7.73
C ALA A 210 -10.95 -4.45 7.94
N THR A 211 -11.50 -3.86 8.99
CA THR A 211 -11.23 -2.45 9.37
C THR A 211 -9.75 -2.26 9.69
N HIS A 212 -9.14 -3.18 10.43
CA HIS A 212 -7.72 -3.13 10.79
C HIS A 212 -6.80 -3.19 9.57
N ARG A 213 -7.09 -4.07 8.61
CA ARG A 213 -6.34 -4.17 7.34
C ARG A 213 -6.50 -2.92 6.47
N GLY A 214 -7.71 -2.34 6.42
CA GLY A 214 -7.97 -1.10 5.70
C GLY A 214 -7.28 0.10 6.34
N LEU A 215 -7.28 0.18 7.68
CA LEU A 215 -6.60 1.22 8.44
C LEU A 215 -5.10 1.18 8.19
N ALA A 216 -4.49 0.00 8.25
CA ALA A 216 -3.06 -0.15 7.99
C ALA A 216 -2.66 0.35 6.59
N LEU A 217 -3.42 0.00 5.56
CA LEU A 217 -3.16 0.48 4.19
C LEU A 217 -3.38 1.99 4.06
N ALA A 218 -4.44 2.54 4.66
CA ALA A 218 -4.67 3.98 4.66
C ALA A 218 -3.55 4.75 5.39
N THR A 219 -3.03 4.20 6.49
CA THR A 219 -1.86 4.75 7.21
C THR A 219 -0.63 4.75 6.33
N VAL A 220 -0.32 3.66 5.64
CA VAL A 220 0.82 3.54 4.72
C VAL A 220 0.75 4.61 3.62
N VAL A 221 -0.41 4.73 2.97
CA VAL A 221 -0.61 5.71 1.89
C VAL A 221 -0.47 7.14 2.43
N THR A 222 -1.03 7.43 3.61
CA THR A 222 -0.96 8.76 4.21
C THR A 222 0.46 9.11 4.66
N ALA A 223 1.20 8.14 5.20
CA ALA A 223 2.61 8.30 5.58
C ALA A 223 3.48 8.57 4.34
N ALA A 224 3.26 7.81 3.26
CA ALA A 224 3.95 8.04 1.98
C ALA A 224 3.67 9.45 1.42
N SER A 225 2.43 9.93 1.53
CA SER A 225 2.05 11.30 1.16
C SER A 225 2.75 12.36 2.03
N ALA A 226 2.83 12.14 3.35
CA ALA A 226 3.55 13.03 4.25
C ALA A 226 5.05 13.09 3.91
N ALA A 227 5.66 11.93 3.61
CA ALA A 227 7.06 11.84 3.20
C ALA A 227 7.31 12.56 1.86
N ALA A 228 6.41 12.40 0.87
CA ALA A 228 6.48 13.11 -0.39
C ALA A 228 6.36 14.64 -0.21
N GLY A 229 5.45 15.10 0.66
CA GLY A 229 5.34 16.51 1.03
C GLY A 229 6.61 17.04 1.71
N GLY A 230 7.17 16.28 2.65
CA GLY A 230 8.44 16.57 3.31
C GLY A 230 9.62 16.64 2.34
N TRP A 231 9.66 15.75 1.35
CA TRP A 231 10.67 15.76 0.30
C TRP A 231 10.59 17.01 -0.59
N LEU A 232 9.38 17.44 -0.97
CA LEU A 232 9.20 18.68 -1.74
C LEU A 232 9.64 19.94 -0.96
N LEU A 233 9.48 19.92 0.37
CA LEU A 233 9.98 21.01 1.24
C LEU A 233 11.51 21.14 1.23
N THR A 234 12.23 20.02 1.12
CA THR A 234 13.71 20.00 1.18
C THR A 234 14.37 20.12 -0.18
N THR A 235 13.65 19.79 -1.26
CA THR A 235 14.15 19.88 -2.65
C THR A 235 13.82 21.20 -3.35
N ALA A 236 13.18 22.14 -2.65
CA ALA A 236 12.98 23.49 -3.15
C ALA A 236 14.34 24.18 -3.41
N HIS A 237 14.40 25.01 -4.47
CA HIS A 237 15.62 25.71 -4.90
C HIS A 237 16.27 26.55 -3.78
N GLU A 238 15.47 27.06 -2.84
CA GLU A 238 15.93 27.80 -1.67
C GLU A 238 15.36 27.18 -0.38
N PRO A 239 16.04 26.19 0.21
CA PRO A 239 15.62 25.65 1.49
C PRO A 239 15.75 26.73 2.56
N THR A 240 14.66 27.02 3.27
CA THR A 240 14.66 27.98 4.38
C THR A 240 14.69 27.23 5.71
N VAL A 241 15.05 27.92 6.80
CA VAL A 241 14.99 27.34 8.15
C VAL A 241 13.59 26.79 8.45
N TRP A 242 12.54 27.43 7.93
CA TRP A 242 11.15 27.01 8.11
C TRP A 242 10.79 25.74 7.35
N THR A 243 11.26 25.55 6.11
CA THR A 243 10.97 24.33 5.36
C THR A 243 11.69 23.12 5.96
N VAL A 244 12.93 23.32 6.42
CA VAL A 244 13.69 22.28 7.15
C VAL A 244 13.03 21.96 8.50
N ALA A 245 12.61 22.98 9.27
CA ALA A 245 11.93 22.77 10.54
C ALA A 245 10.59 22.04 10.36
N LEU A 246 9.81 22.37 9.33
CA LEU A 246 8.54 21.70 9.04
C LEU A 246 8.73 20.25 8.59
N ALA A 247 9.74 19.96 7.76
CA ALA A 247 10.09 18.60 7.38
C ALA A 247 10.54 17.77 8.60
N ALA A 248 11.39 18.34 9.46
CA ALA A 248 11.83 17.71 10.71
C ALA A 248 10.65 17.44 11.66
N LEU A 249 9.75 18.42 11.82
CA LEU A 249 8.54 18.27 12.65
C LEU A 249 7.64 17.15 12.10
N THR A 250 7.45 17.10 10.78
CA THR A 250 6.66 16.04 10.12
C THR A 250 7.27 14.67 10.41
N ALA A 251 8.60 14.52 10.29
CA ALA A 251 9.30 13.29 10.62
C ALA A 251 9.12 12.89 12.10
N VAL A 252 9.28 13.85 13.03
CA VAL A 252 9.05 13.61 14.47
C VAL A 252 7.61 13.15 14.72
N VAL A 253 6.62 13.74 14.06
CA VAL A 253 5.22 13.32 14.20
C VAL A 253 5.02 11.89 13.70
N LEU A 254 5.55 11.53 12.54
CA LEU A 254 5.48 10.15 12.00
C LEU A 254 6.11 9.15 12.98
N LEU A 255 7.33 9.43 13.46
CA LEU A 255 8.03 8.61 14.44
C LEU A 255 7.28 8.50 15.78
N SER A 256 6.66 9.59 16.24
CA SER A 256 5.85 9.59 17.46
C SER A 256 4.61 8.70 17.32
N ARG A 257 3.98 8.71 16.14
CA ARG A 257 2.80 7.91 15.82
C ARG A 257 3.14 6.43 15.71
N ALA A 258 4.35 6.07 15.31
CA ALA A 258 4.81 4.68 15.30
C ALA A 258 4.67 4.01 16.68
N ARG A 259 4.72 4.77 17.79
CA ARG A 259 4.49 4.22 19.14
C ARG A 259 3.01 3.97 19.47
N ALA A 260 2.09 4.65 18.79
CA ALA A 260 0.66 4.61 19.06
C ALA A 260 -0.08 3.56 18.22
N PHE A 261 0.53 3.11 17.12
CA PHE A 261 -0.06 2.15 16.19
C PHE A 261 0.34 0.71 16.54
N PRO A 262 -0.62 -0.21 16.71
CA PRO A 262 -0.34 -1.54 17.23
C PRO A 262 0.19 -2.54 16.17
N LEU A 263 0.11 -2.26 14.86
CA LEU A 263 0.61 -3.19 13.85
C LEU A 263 2.03 -2.86 13.38
N VAL A 264 2.82 -3.92 13.19
CA VAL A 264 4.16 -3.87 12.56
C VAL A 264 4.13 -3.17 11.20
N ALA A 265 3.11 -3.40 10.36
CA ALA A 265 3.02 -2.75 9.05
C ALA A 265 2.84 -1.22 9.14
N GLU A 266 2.11 -0.74 10.15
CA GLU A 266 1.93 0.70 10.40
C GLU A 266 3.20 1.31 10.97
N VAL A 267 3.84 0.62 11.91
CA VAL A 267 5.12 1.05 12.50
C VAL A 267 6.18 1.17 11.41
N VAL A 268 6.36 0.14 10.57
CA VAL A 268 7.35 0.14 9.47
C VAL A 268 7.06 1.24 8.46
N ALA A 269 5.78 1.58 8.21
CA ALA A 269 5.44 2.65 7.29
C ALA A 269 5.67 4.06 7.85
N LEU A 270 5.77 4.19 9.18
CA LEU A 270 5.98 5.46 9.88
C LEU A 270 7.46 5.73 10.22
N LEU A 271 8.33 4.74 10.00
CA LEU A 271 9.79 4.84 10.11
C LEU A 271 10.38 5.27 8.77
#